data_AF-A0A813YCA6-F1
#
_entry.id   AF-A0A813YCA6-F1
#
_cell.length_a   1.000
_cell.length_b   1.000
_cell.length_c   1.000
_cell.angle_alpha   90.00
_cell.angle_beta   90.00
_cell.angle_gamma   90.00
#
_symmetry.space_group_name_H-M   'P 1'
#
loop_
_entity.id
_entity.type
_entity.pdbx_description
1 polymer ?
#
loop_
_entity_poly.entity_id
_entity_poly.type
_entity_poly.pdbx_seq_one_letter_code
_entity_poly.pdbx_strand_id
1 'polypeptide(L)'
;MDRIIDTVIPMQQSDNNDCLNKRDRFRLAKTALRIYLRTFWMDYLSMSILGGLTLAIHSRQSAPNRIFAVYSRTGKIVYPEISYPFHRNLIPSWLAGLLAFIIPFIFIMLMQIRVKSFDDVNTATMGLFYSLLTSTTFQVFMKWLIGGLRPHFFSVCKLNINRTSFSAGQGFDVLMFDRSICTGDKMDIDGALKSMPSGHTTIIFAGLVYCSLYLNGKLKIFSNYRLQYWKFVLFFCSNTYCFGSTIGTMFAFGSYRFQYTDIWNYRLNHIPLPRLETDHLDNSTSTSKRGGWDQRHIRRVSFHATKTLSLSSTYF
;
A
#
# COMPACT_ATOMS: atom_id res chain seq x y z
N MET A 1 33.80 16.14 -4.64
CA MET A 1 32.39 16.03 -5.07
C MET A 1 31.59 15.40 -3.93
N ASP A 2 31.69 15.97 -2.72
CA ASP A 2 31.08 15.45 -1.50
C ASP A 2 30.66 16.62 -0.63
N ARG A 3 29.37 16.97 -0.71
CA ARG A 3 28.67 17.79 0.27
C ARG A 3 27.21 17.88 -0.15
N ILE A 4 26.40 16.91 0.26
CA ILE A 4 24.94 16.97 0.45
C ILE A 4 24.60 15.68 1.19
N ILE A 5 23.70 15.77 2.17
CA ILE A 5 23.29 14.75 3.17
C ILE A 5 24.12 14.81 4.45
N ASP A 6 23.92 15.90 5.20
CA ASP A 6 23.78 15.85 6.65
C ASP A 6 23.09 17.14 7.11
N THR A 7 21.77 17.19 6.93
CA THR A 7 20.91 18.16 7.65
C THR A 7 19.83 17.41 8.39
N VAL A 8 20.23 16.40 9.18
CA VAL A 8 19.46 16.06 10.37
C VAL A 8 19.84 17.11 11.40
N ILE A 9 19.06 18.19 11.48
CA ILE A 9 19.16 19.15 12.57
C ILE A 9 18.83 18.36 13.85
N PRO A 10 19.80 18.11 14.76
CA PRO A 10 19.41 17.63 16.06
C PRO A 10 18.58 18.75 16.70
N MET A 11 17.34 18.45 17.07
CA MET A 11 16.66 19.27 18.07
C MET A 11 17.53 19.18 19.32
N GLN A 12 18.40 20.17 19.50
CA GLN A 12 19.25 20.31 20.66
C GLN A 12 18.32 20.52 21.83
N GLN A 13 18.14 19.46 22.62
CA GLN A 13 17.44 19.51 23.88
C GLN A 13 18.28 20.39 24.80
N SER A 14 17.98 21.69 24.80
CA SER A 14 18.46 22.62 25.81
C SER A 14 17.70 22.27 27.08
N ASP A 15 18.31 21.44 27.92
CA ASP A 15 17.97 21.29 29.33
C ASP A 15 18.22 22.64 30.02
N ASN A 16 17.27 23.56 29.91
CA ASN A 16 17.12 24.70 30.81
C ASN A 16 15.62 24.90 31.03
N ASN A 17 15.21 24.85 32.29
CA ASN A 17 13.83 24.99 32.78
C ASN A 17 13.30 26.43 32.62
N ASP A 18 13.49 27.04 31.45
CA ASP A 18 13.04 28.39 31.17
C ASP A 18 11.57 28.36 30.70
N CYS A 19 10.71 29.02 31.48
CA CYS A 19 9.35 29.35 31.09
C CYS A 19 9.36 30.29 29.88
N LEU A 20 9.47 29.73 28.67
CA LEU A 20 9.42 30.46 27.41
C LEU A 20 8.14 31.32 27.35
N ASN A 21 8.36 32.63 27.21
CA ASN A 21 7.30 33.61 27.05
C ASN A 21 6.40 33.23 25.85
N LYS A 22 5.10 33.53 25.93
CA LYS A 22 4.10 33.19 24.90
C LYS A 22 4.52 33.69 23.51
N ARG A 23 5.21 34.83 23.46
CA ARG A 23 5.75 35.45 22.23
C ARG A 23 6.87 34.63 21.58
N ASP A 24 7.71 33.99 22.37
CA ASP A 24 8.86 33.22 21.88
C ASP A 24 8.43 31.81 21.46
N ARG A 25 7.47 31.20 22.17
CA ARG A 25 6.77 29.99 21.70
C ARG A 25 6.10 30.19 20.35
N PHE A 26 5.43 31.33 20.16
CA PHE A 26 4.81 31.66 18.88
C PHE A 26 5.85 31.84 17.76
N ARG A 27 6.98 32.50 18.05
CA ARG A 27 8.08 32.66 17.09
C ARG A 27 8.73 31.31 16.72
N LEU A 28 8.96 30.43 17.69
CA LEU A 28 9.47 29.08 17.47
C LEU A 28 8.51 28.23 16.62
N ALA A 29 7.22 28.21 16.98
CA ALA A 29 6.20 27.49 16.22
C ALA A 29 6.10 28.00 14.78
N LYS A 30 6.16 29.33 14.58
CA LYS A 30 6.13 29.94 13.24
C LYS A 30 7.37 29.57 12.41
N THR A 31 8.55 29.56 13.01
CA THR A 31 9.79 29.16 12.33
C THR A 31 9.77 27.66 11.99
N ALA A 32 9.34 26.82 12.92
CA ALA A 32 9.19 25.38 12.70
C ALA A 32 8.17 25.07 11.59
N LEU A 33 7.00 25.71 11.62
CA LEU A 33 5.98 25.58 10.57
C LEU A 33 6.50 26.06 9.21
N ARG A 34 7.25 27.17 9.18
CA ARG A 34 7.86 27.68 7.94
C ARG A 34 8.89 26.69 7.38
N ILE A 35 9.74 26.10 8.22
CA ILE A 35 10.71 25.09 7.80
C ILE A 35 9.96 23.86 7.27
N TYR A 36 8.98 23.36 8.02
CA TYR A 36 8.15 22.23 7.63
C TYR A 36 7.48 22.45 6.26
N LEU A 37 6.76 23.57 6.08
CA LEU A 37 6.12 23.90 4.80
C LEU A 37 7.15 24.00 3.67
N ARG A 38 8.29 24.65 3.91
CA ARG A 38 9.35 24.78 2.89
C ARG A 38 9.96 23.43 2.49
N THR A 39 9.98 22.46 3.39
CA THR A 39 10.47 21.11 3.09
C THR A 39 9.43 20.30 2.32
N PHE A 40 8.17 20.30 2.76
CA PHE A 40 7.15 19.37 2.24
C PHE A 40 6.21 19.96 1.16
N TRP A 41 6.28 21.26 0.84
CA TRP A 41 5.34 21.84 -0.12
C TRP A 41 5.43 21.21 -1.52
N MET A 42 6.62 20.80 -1.96
CA MET A 42 6.80 20.12 -3.26
C MET A 42 6.07 18.78 -3.30
N ASP A 43 6.05 18.08 -2.17
CA ASP A 43 5.34 16.81 -2.03
C ASP A 43 3.83 17.01 -2.11
N TYR A 44 3.30 17.98 -1.38
CA TYR A 44 1.86 18.33 -1.45
C TYR A 44 1.46 18.83 -2.84
N LEU A 45 2.30 19.62 -3.49
CA LEU A 45 2.07 20.09 -4.86
C LEU A 45 2.05 18.91 -5.84
N SER A 46 3.04 18.02 -5.77
CA SER A 46 3.11 16.85 -6.66
C SER A 46 1.94 15.90 -6.44
N MET A 47 1.54 15.65 -5.19
CA MET A 47 0.34 14.87 -4.84
C MET A 47 -0.93 15.51 -5.41
N SER A 48 -1.05 16.84 -5.35
CA SER A 48 -2.21 17.57 -5.88
C SER A 48 -2.27 17.50 -7.41
N ILE A 49 -1.12 17.69 -8.09
CA ILE A 49 -1.02 17.55 -9.55
C ILE A 49 -1.36 16.11 -9.98
N LEU A 50 -0.82 15.11 -9.28
CA LEU A 50 -1.06 13.71 -9.57
C LEU A 50 -2.53 13.32 -9.35
N GLY A 51 -3.15 13.81 -8.27
CA GLY A 51 -4.58 13.64 -7.99
C GLY A 51 -5.46 14.30 -9.07
N GLY A 52 -5.12 15.52 -9.47
CA GLY A 52 -5.79 16.23 -10.56
C GLY A 52 -5.68 15.50 -11.91
N LEU A 53 -4.48 15.02 -12.25
CA LEU A 53 -4.23 14.22 -13.45
C LEU A 53 -5.05 12.92 -13.43
N THR A 54 -5.09 12.24 -12.29
CA THR A 54 -5.88 11.00 -12.11
C THR A 54 -7.37 11.25 -12.35
N LEU A 55 -7.93 12.32 -11.77
CA LEU A 55 -9.33 12.69 -11.97
C LEU A 55 -9.60 13.08 -13.44
N ALA A 56 -8.68 13.82 -14.05
CA ALA A 56 -8.78 14.20 -15.46
C ALA A 56 -8.82 12.95 -16.36
N ILE A 57 -7.90 11.99 -16.20
CA ILE A 57 -7.89 10.74 -16.97
C ILE A 57 -9.14 9.92 -16.71
N HIS A 58 -9.59 9.83 -15.45
CA HIS A 58 -10.78 9.06 -15.08
C HIS A 58 -12.05 9.55 -15.79
N SER A 59 -12.18 10.88 -15.93
CA SER A 59 -13.32 11.52 -16.60
C SER A 59 -13.31 11.38 -18.13
N ARG A 60 -12.18 10.99 -18.74
CA ARG A 60 -12.10 10.83 -20.19
C ARG A 60 -12.66 9.49 -20.65
N GLN A 61 -13.15 9.50 -21.89
CA GLN A 61 -13.54 8.29 -22.60
C GLN A 61 -12.33 7.36 -22.73
N SER A 62 -12.58 6.05 -22.72
CA SER A 62 -11.55 5.04 -22.92
C SER A 62 -10.89 5.22 -24.30
N ALA A 63 -9.55 5.16 -24.35
CA ALA A 63 -8.80 5.23 -25.60
C ALA A 63 -9.07 4.08 -26.58
N PRO A 64 -9.21 2.81 -26.14
CA PRO A 64 -9.44 1.72 -27.08
C PRO A 64 -10.91 1.61 -27.54
N ASN A 65 -11.12 1.62 -28.86
CA ASN A 65 -12.36 1.16 -29.50
C ASN A 65 -12.21 -0.33 -29.82
N ARG A 66 -12.56 -1.17 -28.85
CA ARG A 66 -12.52 -2.62 -29.05
C ARG A 66 -13.81 -3.08 -29.72
N ILE A 67 -13.68 -3.68 -30.89
CA ILE A 67 -14.77 -4.35 -31.58
C ILE A 67 -15.14 -5.67 -30.88
N PHE A 68 -16.43 -6.02 -30.87
CA PHE A 68 -16.96 -7.21 -30.21
C PHE A 68 -18.01 -7.90 -31.09
N ALA A 69 -18.08 -9.24 -31.03
CA ALA A 69 -19.11 -10.02 -31.70
C ALA A 69 -20.38 -10.09 -30.85
N VAL A 70 -21.54 -9.96 -31.48
CA VAL A 70 -22.83 -9.98 -30.76
C VAL A 70 -23.55 -11.31 -30.95
N TYR A 71 -24.06 -11.56 -32.16
CA TYR A 71 -24.77 -12.80 -32.52
C TYR A 71 -23.97 -13.58 -33.54
N SER A 72 -24.01 -14.91 -33.44
CA SER A 72 -23.57 -15.84 -34.48
C SER A 72 -24.63 -15.93 -35.59
N ARG A 73 -24.27 -16.47 -36.78
CA ARG A 73 -25.24 -16.77 -37.86
C ARG A 73 -26.43 -17.63 -37.42
N THR A 74 -26.26 -18.41 -36.35
CA THR A 74 -27.32 -19.24 -35.74
C THR A 74 -28.26 -18.46 -34.80
N GLY A 75 -28.06 -17.15 -34.64
CA GLY A 75 -28.83 -16.30 -33.74
C GLY A 75 -28.47 -16.42 -32.25
N LYS A 76 -27.49 -17.26 -31.90
CA LYS A 76 -26.97 -17.40 -30.53
C LYS A 76 -25.94 -16.33 -30.23
N ILE A 77 -25.82 -15.94 -28.96
CA ILE A 77 -24.81 -14.99 -28.48
C ILE A 77 -23.43 -15.64 -28.58
N VAL A 78 -22.44 -14.93 -29.14
CA VAL A 78 -21.08 -15.46 -29.35
C VAL A 78 -20.32 -15.61 -28.02
N TYR A 79 -20.43 -14.59 -27.16
CA TYR A 79 -19.76 -14.53 -25.86
C TYR A 79 -20.79 -14.40 -24.73
N PRO A 80 -21.26 -15.52 -24.16
CA PRO A 80 -22.20 -15.47 -23.05
C PRO A 80 -21.55 -14.86 -21.79
N GLU A 81 -20.23 -14.84 -21.66
CA GLU A 81 -19.54 -14.32 -20.48
C GLU A 81 -19.68 -12.80 -20.30
N ILE A 82 -20.04 -12.08 -21.38
CA ILE A 82 -20.26 -10.62 -21.38
C ILE A 82 -21.75 -10.23 -21.37
N SER A 83 -22.62 -11.22 -21.12
CA SER A 83 -24.09 -11.07 -21.12
C SER A 83 -24.75 -11.07 -19.73
N TYR A 84 -23.96 -11.03 -18.65
CA TYR A 84 -24.50 -11.01 -17.28
C TYR A 84 -25.30 -9.73 -17.00
N PRO A 85 -26.28 -9.77 -16.09
CA PRO A 85 -27.05 -8.59 -15.71
C PRO A 85 -26.18 -7.53 -15.04
N PHE A 86 -26.51 -6.26 -15.28
CA PHE A 86 -25.88 -5.13 -14.60
C PHE A 86 -26.30 -5.10 -13.13
N HIS A 87 -25.31 -5.24 -12.25
CA HIS A 87 -25.48 -5.02 -10.82
C HIS A 87 -24.73 -3.76 -10.40
N ARG A 88 -25.39 -2.93 -9.57
CA ARG A 88 -24.75 -1.74 -9.00
C ARG A 88 -23.71 -2.16 -7.98
N ASN A 89 -22.61 -1.41 -7.90
CA ASN A 89 -21.57 -1.65 -6.91
C ASN A 89 -22.14 -1.48 -5.49
N LEU A 90 -21.97 -2.49 -4.63
CA LEU A 90 -22.37 -2.43 -3.22
C LEU A 90 -21.65 -1.29 -2.47
N ILE A 91 -20.36 -1.08 -2.79
CA ILE A 91 -19.53 -0.05 -2.19
C ILE A 91 -19.13 0.94 -3.29
N PRO A 92 -19.49 2.23 -3.20
CA PRO A 92 -19.09 3.21 -4.20
C PRO A 92 -17.59 3.50 -4.12
N SER A 93 -16.98 3.86 -5.25
CA SER A 93 -15.52 4.00 -5.36
C SER A 93 -14.93 5.05 -4.41
N TRP A 94 -15.64 6.15 -4.17
CA TRP A 94 -15.21 7.19 -3.23
C TRP A 94 -15.18 6.67 -1.78
N LEU A 95 -16.15 5.84 -1.39
CA LEU A 95 -16.22 5.26 -0.05
C LEU A 95 -15.10 4.23 0.14
N ALA A 96 -14.81 3.44 -0.88
CA ALA A 96 -13.67 2.51 -0.85
C ALA A 96 -12.34 3.25 -0.66
N GLY A 97 -12.13 4.37 -1.35
CA GLY A 97 -10.94 5.20 -1.15
C GLY A 97 -10.86 5.85 0.22
N LEU A 98 -12.00 6.31 0.75
CA LEU A 98 -12.09 6.88 2.10
C LEU A 98 -11.77 5.83 3.17
N LEU A 99 -12.34 4.62 3.06
CA LEU A 99 -12.05 3.51 3.98
C LEU A 99 -10.58 3.06 3.89
N ALA A 100 -10.01 3.02 2.68
CA ALA A 100 -8.61 2.66 2.46
C ALA A 100 -7.62 3.65 3.10
N PHE A 101 -8.03 4.90 3.35
CA PHE A 101 -7.25 5.86 4.13
C PHE A 101 -7.55 5.77 5.63
N ILE A 102 -8.82 5.83 6.01
CA ILE A 102 -9.24 5.92 7.43
C ILE A 102 -8.78 4.70 8.23
N ILE A 103 -8.91 3.49 7.68
CA ILE A 103 -8.57 2.27 8.40
C ILE A 103 -7.07 2.25 8.77
N PRO A 104 -6.12 2.37 7.83
CA PRO A 104 -4.70 2.53 8.15
C PRO A 104 -4.38 3.71 9.07
N PHE A 105 -5.04 4.85 8.85
CA PHE A 105 -4.81 6.06 9.63
C PHE A 105 -5.16 5.87 11.12
N ILE A 106 -6.26 5.16 11.41
CA ILE A 106 -6.61 4.79 12.80
C ILE A 106 -5.50 3.95 13.43
N PHE A 107 -4.96 2.96 12.74
CA PHE A 107 -3.85 2.15 13.27
C PHE A 107 -2.58 2.98 13.52
N ILE A 108 -2.25 3.90 12.61
CA ILE A 108 -1.14 4.84 12.78
C ILE A 108 -1.38 5.69 14.03
N MET A 109 -2.58 6.24 14.22
CA MET A 109 -2.94 7.05 15.39
C MET A 109 -2.93 6.26 16.70
N LEU A 110 -3.41 5.01 16.70
CA LEU A 110 -3.32 4.13 17.87
C LEU A 110 -1.86 3.89 18.28
N MET A 111 -0.94 3.77 17.32
CA MET A 111 0.49 3.63 17.61
C MET A 111 1.10 4.89 18.25
N GLN A 112 0.51 6.07 18.03
CA GLN A 112 1.00 7.30 18.64
C GLN A 112 0.77 7.42 20.13
N ILE A 113 -0.17 6.66 20.70
CA ILE A 113 -0.33 6.55 22.15
C ILE A 113 1.01 6.14 22.80
N ARG A 114 1.82 5.35 22.07
CA ARG A 114 3.14 4.89 22.52
C ARG A 114 4.31 5.69 21.92
N VAL A 115 4.31 5.93 20.61
CA VAL A 115 5.45 6.59 19.92
C VAL A 115 5.53 8.08 20.25
N LYS A 116 4.39 8.74 20.46
CA LYS A 116 4.27 10.15 20.85
C LYS A 116 5.17 11.11 20.03
N SER A 117 5.27 10.91 18.71
CA SER A 117 6.09 11.74 17.83
C SER A 117 5.28 12.27 16.66
N PHE A 118 5.21 13.60 16.55
CA PHE A 118 4.54 14.27 15.43
C PHE A 118 5.20 13.97 14.09
N ASP A 119 6.54 13.90 14.07
CA ASP A 119 7.30 13.61 12.85
C ASP A 119 7.00 12.21 12.31
N ASP A 120 6.79 11.25 13.22
CA ASP A 120 6.40 9.89 12.84
C ASP A 120 4.99 9.83 12.23
N VAL A 121 4.01 10.52 12.85
CA VAL A 121 2.65 10.62 12.31
C VAL A 121 2.66 11.22 10.93
N ASN A 122 3.36 12.34 10.79
CA ASN A 122 3.41 13.06 9.54
C ASN A 122 4.04 12.19 8.45
N THR A 123 5.19 11.59 8.72
CA THR A 123 5.88 10.71 7.77
C THR A 123 5.03 9.50 7.40
N ALA A 124 4.36 8.87 8.37
CA ALA A 124 3.47 7.73 8.13
C ALA A 124 2.23 8.12 7.32
N THR A 125 1.65 9.28 7.61
CA THR A 125 0.46 9.79 6.88
C THR A 125 0.83 10.17 5.44
N MET A 126 1.98 10.80 5.23
CA MET A 126 2.48 11.13 3.90
C MET A 126 2.77 9.87 3.08
N GLY A 127 3.43 8.87 3.67
CA GLY A 127 3.67 7.61 2.99
C GLY A 127 2.38 6.86 2.64
N LEU A 128 1.34 6.94 3.49
CA LEU A 128 0.01 6.41 3.17
C LEU A 128 -0.60 7.11 1.96
N PHE A 129 -0.55 8.45 1.90
CA PHE A 129 -0.99 9.20 0.72
C PHE A 129 -0.21 8.82 -0.53
N TYR A 130 1.12 8.68 -0.45
CA TYR A 130 1.95 8.26 -1.58
C TYR A 130 1.54 6.89 -2.11
N SER A 131 1.30 5.91 -1.23
CA SER A 131 0.84 4.57 -1.61
C SER A 131 -0.51 4.65 -2.33
N LEU A 132 -1.49 5.35 -1.75
CA LEU A 132 -2.85 5.44 -2.30
C LEU A 132 -2.91 6.21 -3.62
N LEU A 133 -2.29 7.39 -3.69
CA LEU A 133 -2.32 8.25 -4.88
C LEU A 133 -1.57 7.60 -6.05
N THR A 134 -0.36 7.09 -5.82
CA THR A 134 0.46 6.49 -6.87
C THR A 134 -0.22 5.24 -7.44
N SER A 135 -0.74 4.37 -6.55
CA SER A 135 -1.44 3.15 -6.95
C SER A 135 -2.72 3.45 -7.73
N THR A 136 -3.52 4.43 -7.27
CA THR A 136 -4.75 4.86 -7.97
C THR A 136 -4.45 5.46 -9.33
N THR A 137 -3.41 6.29 -9.43
CA THR A 137 -3.00 6.91 -10.70
C THR A 137 -2.63 5.85 -11.71
N PHE A 138 -1.74 4.93 -11.32
CA PHE A 138 -1.28 3.86 -12.20
C PHE A 138 -2.44 2.96 -12.62
N GLN A 139 -3.35 2.63 -11.70
CA GLN A 139 -4.53 1.83 -11.98
C GLN A 139 -5.51 2.53 -12.94
N VAL A 140 -5.76 3.82 -12.79
CA VAL A 140 -6.61 4.59 -13.72
C VAL A 140 -5.95 4.69 -15.09
N PHE A 141 -4.64 4.91 -15.14
CA PHE A 141 -3.87 4.95 -16.37
C PHE A 141 -3.95 3.60 -17.12
N MET A 142 -3.73 2.48 -16.42
CA MET A 142 -3.83 1.13 -17.00
C MET A 142 -5.23 0.82 -17.51
N LYS A 143 -6.28 1.21 -16.77
CA LYS A 143 -7.68 1.10 -17.23
C LYS A 143 -7.94 1.86 -18.51
N TRP A 144 -7.36 3.06 -18.63
CA TRP A 144 -7.54 3.91 -19.79
C TRP A 144 -6.78 3.39 -21.02
N LEU A 145 -5.59 2.81 -20.81
CA LEU A 145 -4.72 2.27 -21.88
C LEU A 145 -5.23 0.91 -22.43
N ILE A 146 -5.50 -0.06 -21.55
CA ILE A 146 -5.80 -1.45 -21.96
C ILE A 146 -7.29 -1.62 -22.26
N GLY A 147 -8.15 -1.02 -21.43
CA GLY A 147 -9.59 -1.29 -21.46
C GLY A 147 -9.93 -2.76 -21.20
N GLY A 148 -11.13 -3.17 -21.60
CA GLY A 148 -11.63 -4.54 -21.52
C GLY A 148 -13.15 -4.58 -21.39
N LEU A 149 -13.78 -5.63 -21.93
CA LEU A 149 -15.22 -5.83 -21.83
C LEU A 149 -15.57 -6.44 -20.46
N ARG A 150 -16.49 -5.84 -19.72
CA ARG A 150 -16.98 -6.38 -18.45
C ARG A 150 -18.02 -7.47 -18.68
N PRO A 151 -18.23 -8.37 -17.71
CA PRO A 151 -19.25 -9.42 -17.82
C PRO A 151 -20.67 -8.92 -18.07
N HIS A 152 -20.97 -7.65 -17.72
CA HIS A 152 -22.29 -7.05 -17.90
C HIS A 152 -22.39 -6.11 -19.12
N PHE A 153 -21.42 -6.13 -20.02
CA PHE A 153 -21.31 -5.19 -21.13
C PHE A 153 -22.58 -5.15 -22.00
N PHE A 154 -23.14 -6.30 -22.41
CA PHE A 154 -24.34 -6.31 -23.25
C PHE A 154 -25.59 -5.76 -22.56
N SER A 155 -25.73 -5.98 -21.25
CA SER A 155 -26.87 -5.45 -20.50
C SER A 155 -26.87 -3.93 -20.43
N VAL A 156 -25.68 -3.32 -20.40
CA VAL A 156 -25.48 -1.87 -20.39
C VAL A 156 -25.54 -1.27 -21.79
N CYS A 157 -24.96 -1.95 -22.78
CA CYS A 157 -24.92 -1.49 -24.17
C CYS A 157 -26.32 -1.26 -24.75
N LYS A 158 -27.34 -2.06 -24.34
CA LYS A 158 -28.71 -2.00 -24.88
C LYS A 158 -28.68 -1.96 -26.41
N LEU A 159 -28.38 -3.11 -26.99
CA LEU A 159 -28.19 -3.29 -28.43
C LEU A 159 -29.43 -2.86 -29.22
N ASN A 160 -29.26 -1.90 -30.13
CA ASN A 160 -30.30 -1.53 -31.10
C ASN A 160 -29.90 -2.04 -32.48
N ILE A 161 -30.07 -3.34 -32.69
CA ILE A 161 -29.81 -4.01 -33.97
C ILE A 161 -31.11 -4.58 -34.48
N ASN A 162 -31.69 -3.91 -35.48
CA ASN A 162 -32.70 -4.52 -36.31
C ASN A 162 -32.04 -5.66 -37.10
N ARG A 163 -32.71 -6.80 -37.31
CA ARG A 163 -32.11 -8.00 -37.94
C ARG A 163 -31.64 -7.79 -39.39
N THR A 164 -31.83 -6.61 -39.95
CA THR A 164 -31.33 -6.16 -41.26
C THR A 164 -29.96 -5.48 -41.20
N SER A 165 -29.45 -5.14 -40.02
CA SER A 165 -28.15 -4.44 -39.83
C SER A 165 -26.93 -5.38 -39.78
N PHE A 166 -27.11 -6.69 -39.99
CA PHE A 166 -26.00 -7.66 -40.06
C PHE A 166 -25.02 -7.39 -41.21
N SER A 167 -25.41 -6.58 -42.20
CA SER A 167 -24.53 -6.16 -43.30
C SER A 167 -23.61 -4.97 -42.95
N ALA A 168 -23.72 -4.39 -41.74
CA ALA A 168 -22.94 -3.21 -41.31
C ALA A 168 -21.80 -3.53 -40.35
N GLY A 169 -21.63 -4.80 -39.93
CA GLY A 169 -20.51 -5.22 -39.09
C GLY A 169 -19.17 -5.17 -39.82
N GLN A 170 -18.10 -5.30 -39.08
CA GLN A 170 -16.73 -5.39 -39.60
C GLN A 170 -16.09 -6.72 -39.16
N GLY A 171 -14.93 -7.07 -39.72
CA GLY A 171 -14.17 -8.26 -39.34
C GLY A 171 -14.67 -9.58 -39.94
N PHE A 172 -14.24 -10.71 -39.35
CA PHE A 172 -14.56 -12.05 -39.84
C PHE A 172 -16.08 -12.25 -39.85
N ASP A 173 -16.61 -12.59 -41.02
CA ASP A 173 -18.02 -12.84 -41.25
C ASP A 173 -18.96 -11.64 -40.99
N VAL A 174 -18.41 -10.41 -40.90
CA VAL A 174 -19.21 -9.18 -40.73
C VAL A 174 -19.97 -9.17 -39.37
N LEU A 175 -19.46 -9.89 -38.37
CA LEU A 175 -20.14 -10.10 -37.07
C LEU A 175 -19.66 -9.17 -35.94
N MET A 176 -18.61 -8.36 -36.17
CA MET A 176 -18.01 -7.51 -35.13
C MET A 176 -18.53 -6.08 -35.23
N PHE A 177 -18.85 -5.49 -34.09
CA PHE A 177 -19.36 -4.12 -33.99
C PHE A 177 -18.57 -3.31 -32.97
N ASP A 178 -18.58 -1.98 -33.14
CA ASP A 178 -18.01 -1.03 -32.18
C ASP A 178 -19.11 -0.48 -31.24
N ARG A 179 -18.72 0.27 -30.20
CA ARG A 179 -19.63 0.88 -29.22
C ARG A 179 -20.72 1.79 -29.82
N SER A 180 -20.63 2.16 -31.09
CA SER A 180 -21.64 2.96 -31.81
C SER A 180 -23.01 2.28 -31.91
N ILE A 181 -23.09 0.95 -31.79
CA ILE A 181 -24.37 0.22 -31.82
C ILE A 181 -25.10 0.22 -30.47
N CYS A 182 -24.45 0.73 -29.41
CA CYS A 182 -25.01 0.79 -28.07
C CYS A 182 -25.90 2.03 -27.93
N THR A 183 -27.08 1.86 -27.33
CA THR A 183 -28.04 2.96 -27.03
C THR A 183 -28.18 3.26 -25.55
N GLY A 184 -27.46 2.52 -24.70
CA GLY A 184 -27.40 2.76 -23.26
C GLY A 184 -26.72 4.07 -22.86
N ASP A 185 -26.60 4.28 -21.56
CA ASP A 185 -25.92 5.45 -21.02
C ASP A 185 -24.41 5.42 -21.32
N LYS A 186 -23.87 6.54 -21.80
CA LYS A 186 -22.47 6.65 -22.24
C LYS A 186 -21.49 6.39 -21.09
N MET A 187 -21.81 6.83 -19.87
CA MET A 187 -20.96 6.66 -18.70
C MET A 187 -20.88 5.20 -18.28
N ASP A 188 -22.02 4.50 -18.25
CA ASP A 188 -22.07 3.08 -17.93
C ASP A 188 -21.38 2.23 -19.02
N ILE A 189 -21.54 2.59 -20.31
CA ILE A 189 -20.85 1.92 -21.43
C ILE A 189 -19.34 2.08 -21.32
N ASP A 190 -18.83 3.30 -21.11
CA ASP A 190 -17.40 3.55 -20.94
C ASP A 190 -16.86 2.86 -19.67
N GLY A 191 -17.68 2.74 -18.62
CA GLY A 191 -17.36 1.96 -17.43
C GLY A 191 -17.26 0.46 -17.71
N ALA A 192 -18.14 -0.08 -18.56
CA ALA A 192 -18.15 -1.47 -18.99
C ALA A 192 -17.03 -1.82 -19.97
N LEU A 193 -16.39 -0.82 -20.58
CA LEU A 193 -15.17 -0.95 -21.41
C LEU A 193 -13.86 -0.85 -20.61
N LYS A 194 -13.93 -0.67 -19.28
CA LYS A 194 -12.79 -0.54 -18.36
C LYS A 194 -12.78 -1.69 -17.34
N SER A 195 -12.47 -2.92 -17.78
CA SER A 195 -12.51 -4.14 -16.93
C SER A 195 -11.34 -4.33 -15.97
N MET A 196 -10.11 -4.05 -16.42
CA MET A 196 -8.88 -4.43 -15.70
C MET A 196 -8.02 -3.21 -15.42
N PRO A 197 -7.31 -3.15 -14.27
CA PRO A 197 -7.47 -3.93 -13.03
C PRO A 197 -8.64 -3.43 -12.16
N SER A 198 -9.05 -4.13 -11.08
CA SER A 198 -10.13 -3.64 -10.19
C SER A 198 -9.67 -2.45 -9.33
N GLY A 199 -10.53 -1.44 -9.19
CA GLY A 199 -10.17 -0.22 -8.46
C GLY A 199 -10.21 -0.36 -6.95
N HIS A 200 -11.28 -0.98 -6.46
CA HIS A 200 -11.49 -1.24 -5.03
C HIS A 200 -10.38 -2.11 -4.44
N THR A 201 -9.97 -3.16 -5.16
CA THR A 201 -8.92 -4.05 -4.66
C THR A 201 -7.57 -3.33 -4.61
N THR A 202 -7.25 -2.55 -5.65
CA THR A 202 -5.96 -1.84 -5.72
C THR A 202 -5.81 -0.81 -4.60
N ILE A 203 -6.82 0.04 -4.38
CA ILE A 203 -6.74 1.09 -3.36
C ILE A 203 -6.73 0.52 -1.93
N ILE A 204 -7.56 -0.51 -1.66
CA ILE A 204 -7.61 -1.16 -0.35
C ILE A 204 -6.27 -1.85 -0.06
N PHE A 205 -5.71 -2.57 -1.03
CA PHE A 205 -4.44 -3.28 -0.85
C PHE A 205 -3.29 -2.29 -0.64
N ALA A 206 -3.23 -1.20 -1.39
CA ALA A 206 -2.21 -0.17 -1.24
C ALA A 206 -2.19 0.44 0.17
N GLY A 207 -3.37 0.74 0.75
CA GLY A 207 -3.48 1.26 2.11
C GLY A 207 -3.15 0.23 3.20
N LEU A 208 -3.71 -0.97 3.08
CA LEU A 208 -3.56 -2.03 4.08
C LEU A 208 -2.15 -2.62 4.13
N VAL A 209 -1.50 -2.83 2.99
CA VAL A 209 -0.09 -3.29 2.93
C VAL A 209 0.85 -2.22 3.47
N TYR A 210 0.61 -0.95 3.17
CA TYR A 210 1.38 0.13 3.77
C TYR A 210 1.24 0.13 5.31
N CYS A 211 0.01 -0.02 5.80
CA CYS A 211 -0.27 -0.13 7.23
C CYS A 211 0.48 -1.30 7.87
N SER A 212 0.50 -2.46 7.21
CA SER A 212 1.16 -3.64 7.76
C SER A 212 2.68 -3.46 7.84
N LEU A 213 3.29 -2.87 6.82
CA LEU A 213 4.72 -2.53 6.83
C LEU A 213 5.05 -1.50 7.93
N TYR A 214 4.20 -0.50 8.12
CA TYR A 214 4.33 0.46 9.23
C TYR A 214 4.28 -0.25 10.59
N LEU A 215 3.29 -1.13 10.78
CA LEU A 215 3.15 -1.92 12.01
C LEU A 215 4.35 -2.84 12.24
N ASN A 216 4.89 -3.47 11.20
CA ASN A 216 6.13 -4.26 11.30
C ASN A 216 7.31 -3.40 11.74
N GLY A 217 7.48 -2.20 11.19
CA GLY A 217 8.55 -1.28 11.58
C GLY A 217 8.44 -0.82 13.04
N LYS A 218 7.22 -0.62 13.55
CA LYS A 218 7.00 -0.17 14.94
C LYS A 218 7.02 -1.30 15.95
N LEU A 219 6.30 -2.39 15.68
CA LEU A 219 6.18 -3.53 16.61
C LEU A 219 7.33 -4.52 16.48
N LYS A 220 8.15 -4.43 15.43
CA LYS A 220 9.22 -5.38 15.09
C LYS A 220 8.73 -6.83 15.08
N ILE A 221 7.68 -7.09 14.31
CA ILE A 221 7.04 -8.43 14.27
C ILE A 221 8.05 -9.51 13.86
N PHE A 222 8.95 -9.22 12.92
CA PHE A 222 10.04 -10.11 12.53
C PHE A 222 11.39 -9.78 13.19
N SER A 223 11.39 -9.56 14.50
CA SER A 223 12.62 -9.32 15.26
C SER A 223 13.42 -10.61 15.55
N ASN A 224 14.55 -10.47 16.27
CA ASN A 224 15.38 -11.58 16.75
C ASN A 224 14.96 -12.07 18.15
N TYR A 225 13.68 -11.92 18.52
CA TYR A 225 13.09 -12.49 19.73
C TYR A 225 11.62 -12.89 19.47
N ARG A 226 11.06 -13.76 20.32
CA ARG A 226 9.65 -14.17 20.26
C ARG A 226 8.76 -13.09 20.85
N LEU A 227 7.81 -12.61 20.07
CA LEU A 227 6.78 -11.67 20.51
C LEU A 227 5.50 -12.40 20.93
N GLN A 228 4.58 -11.66 21.58
CA GLN A 228 3.25 -12.16 21.88
C GLN A 228 2.43 -12.36 20.60
N TYR A 229 1.66 -13.45 20.54
CA TYR A 229 0.90 -13.87 19.36
C TYR A 229 -0.08 -12.80 18.82
N TRP A 230 -0.67 -11.98 19.70
CA TRP A 230 -1.59 -10.93 19.26
C TRP A 230 -0.97 -9.92 18.28
N LYS A 231 0.35 -9.67 18.37
CA LYS A 231 1.06 -8.77 17.44
C LYS A 231 1.18 -9.38 16.04
N PHE A 232 1.31 -10.71 15.96
CA PHE A 232 1.32 -11.46 14.72
C PHE A 232 -0.06 -11.42 14.04
N VAL A 233 -1.13 -11.62 14.82
CA VAL A 233 -2.51 -11.54 14.31
C VAL A 233 -2.80 -10.15 13.74
N LEU A 234 -2.39 -9.08 14.43
CA LEU A 234 -2.58 -7.70 13.97
C LEU A 234 -1.89 -7.42 12.62
N PHE A 235 -0.66 -7.92 12.45
CA PHE A 235 0.09 -7.78 11.20
C PHE A 235 -0.59 -8.46 10.03
N PHE A 236 -1.03 -9.70 10.22
CA PHE A 236 -1.63 -10.49 9.14
C PHE A 236 -3.08 -10.10 8.84
N CYS A 237 -3.86 -9.68 9.83
CA CYS A 237 -5.21 -9.12 9.62
C CYS A 237 -5.17 -7.93 8.65
N SER A 238 -4.06 -7.18 8.65
CA SER A 238 -3.83 -6.04 7.76
C SER A 238 -3.38 -6.45 6.33
N ASN A 239 -3.12 -7.72 6.02
CA ASN A 239 -2.60 -8.16 4.71
C ASN A 239 -3.47 -9.20 3.99
N THR A 240 -4.55 -9.68 4.60
CA THR A 240 -5.17 -10.93 4.16
C THR A 240 -6.23 -10.72 3.09
N TYR A 241 -5.86 -10.58 1.82
CA TYR A 241 -6.74 -10.89 0.67
C TYR A 241 -5.93 -11.20 -0.60
N CYS A 242 -5.77 -12.48 -0.92
CA CYS A 242 -5.65 -13.06 -2.28
C CYS A 242 -5.36 -14.56 -2.15
N PHE A 243 -6.14 -15.40 -2.85
CA PHE A 243 -6.04 -16.86 -3.01
C PHE A 243 -5.68 -17.68 -1.74
N GLY A 244 -6.55 -18.62 -1.34
CA GLY A 244 -6.35 -19.42 -0.13
C GLY A 244 -4.96 -20.06 0.00
N SER A 245 -4.34 -20.44 -1.12
CA SER A 245 -2.97 -20.96 -1.15
C SER A 245 -1.91 -19.91 -0.76
N THR A 246 -1.96 -18.70 -1.33
CA THR A 246 -1.00 -17.64 -0.98
C THR A 246 -1.17 -17.18 0.46
N ILE A 247 -2.41 -17.17 0.97
CA ILE A 247 -2.68 -16.93 2.38
C ILE A 247 -1.98 -17.99 3.23
N GLY A 248 -2.28 -19.28 3.01
CA GLY A 248 -1.68 -20.37 3.77
C GLY A 248 -0.14 -20.32 3.78
N THR A 249 0.46 -20.08 2.61
CA THR A 249 1.92 -19.93 2.49
C THR A 249 2.44 -18.73 3.27
N MET A 250 1.85 -17.54 3.14
CA MET A 250 2.32 -16.35 3.86
C MET A 250 2.23 -16.52 5.38
N PHE A 251 1.14 -17.11 5.88
CA PHE A 251 0.96 -17.40 7.30
C PHE A 251 1.93 -18.49 7.79
N ALA A 252 2.17 -19.54 7.00
CA ALA A 252 3.12 -20.60 7.35
C ALA A 252 4.55 -20.06 7.45
N PHE A 253 5.02 -19.37 6.42
CA PHE A 253 6.37 -18.77 6.42
C PHE A 253 6.52 -17.68 7.50
N GLY A 254 5.50 -16.84 7.66
CA GLY A 254 5.49 -15.80 8.68
C GLY A 254 5.53 -16.37 10.09
N SER A 255 4.69 -17.37 10.38
CA SER A 255 4.62 -17.99 11.73
C SER A 255 5.88 -18.78 12.06
N TYR A 256 6.54 -19.39 11.06
CA TYR A 256 7.84 -20.02 11.22
C TYR A 256 8.89 -18.97 11.61
N ARG A 257 9.04 -17.89 10.84
CA ARG A 257 9.99 -16.82 11.15
C ARG A 257 9.67 -16.08 12.45
N PHE A 258 8.42 -16.09 12.90
CA PHE A 258 8.02 -15.52 14.18
C PHE A 258 8.51 -16.34 15.37
N GLN A 259 8.78 -17.64 15.17
CA GLN A 259 9.24 -18.56 16.23
C GLN A 259 10.73 -18.91 16.10
N TYR A 260 11.26 -18.96 14.89
CA TYR A 260 12.62 -19.37 14.55
C TYR A 260 13.42 -18.22 13.94
N THR A 261 14.74 -18.27 14.08
CA THR A 261 15.64 -17.15 13.70
C THR A 261 15.68 -16.86 12.19
N ASP A 262 15.58 -17.90 11.36
CA ASP A 262 15.66 -17.81 9.90
C ASP A 262 14.78 -18.89 9.26
N ILE A 263 14.40 -18.71 8.00
CA ILE A 263 13.58 -19.64 7.22
C ILE A 263 14.48 -20.59 6.41
N TRP A 264 15.48 -20.04 5.71
CA TRP A 264 16.22 -20.78 4.69
C TRP A 264 17.63 -21.21 5.12
N ASN A 265 18.19 -20.60 6.16
CA ASN A 265 19.53 -20.93 6.62
C ASN A 265 19.53 -22.18 7.52
N TYR A 266 20.06 -23.29 7.01
CA TYR A 266 20.08 -24.58 7.73
C TYR A 266 20.75 -24.54 9.10
N ARG A 267 21.70 -23.62 9.31
CA ARG A 267 22.42 -23.49 10.59
C ARG A 267 21.59 -22.83 11.68
N LEU A 268 20.60 -22.03 11.29
CA LEU A 268 19.88 -21.13 12.19
C LEU A 268 18.37 -21.45 12.24
N ASN A 269 17.82 -22.06 11.19
CA ASN A 269 16.38 -22.30 11.06
C ASN A 269 15.77 -23.18 12.16
N HIS A 270 16.55 -24.01 12.84
CA HIS A 270 16.09 -24.86 13.94
C HIS A 270 16.19 -24.18 15.32
N ILE A 271 16.85 -23.02 15.41
CA ILE A 271 17.07 -22.31 16.67
C ILE A 271 15.82 -21.49 17.00
N PRO A 272 15.11 -21.79 18.12
CA PRO A 272 13.96 -21.01 18.54
C PRO A 272 14.43 -19.65 19.09
N LEU A 273 13.67 -18.61 18.78
CA LEU A 273 13.92 -17.28 19.29
C LEU A 273 13.70 -17.23 20.82
N PRO A 274 14.45 -16.43 21.60
CA PRO A 274 14.19 -16.27 23.03
C PRO A 274 12.90 -15.48 23.26
N ARG A 275 12.13 -15.77 24.33
CA ARG A 275 11.06 -14.85 24.76
C ARG A 275 11.72 -13.69 25.52
N LEU A 276 11.20 -12.48 25.36
CA LEU A 276 11.57 -11.38 26.25
C LEU A 276 10.97 -11.68 27.62
N GLU A 277 11.78 -12.24 28.53
CA GLU A 277 11.49 -12.27 29.97
C GLU A 277 11.62 -10.83 30.48
N THR A 278 10.57 -10.31 31.13
CA THR A 278 10.59 -8.95 31.70
C THR A 278 11.51 -8.82 32.91
N ASP A 279 12.03 -9.92 33.45
CA ASP A 279 12.68 -9.96 34.77
C ASP A 279 14.23 -9.86 34.74
N HIS A 280 14.87 -9.91 33.57
CA HIS A 280 16.35 -9.89 33.46
C HIS A 280 16.92 -8.70 32.67
N LEU A 281 16.09 -7.72 32.30
CA LEU A 281 16.50 -6.54 31.53
C LEU A 281 17.23 -5.46 32.33
N ASP A 282 17.46 -5.65 33.64
CA ASP A 282 18.21 -4.68 34.45
C ASP A 282 19.74 -4.81 34.33
N ASN A 283 20.31 -5.91 33.82
CA ASN A 283 21.76 -6.16 34.00
C ASN A 283 22.63 -6.47 32.77
N SER A 284 22.10 -6.53 31.54
CA SER A 284 22.99 -6.72 30.39
C SER A 284 22.49 -6.07 29.09
N THR A 285 23.03 -4.87 28.86
CA THR A 285 23.33 -4.30 27.53
C THR A 285 22.16 -4.10 26.56
N SER A 286 21.67 -2.85 26.47
CA SER A 286 21.11 -2.32 25.21
C SER A 286 21.72 -0.96 24.85
N THR A 287 22.69 -1.00 23.93
CA THR A 287 23.20 0.19 23.23
C THR A 287 23.06 0.00 21.72
N SER A 288 21.84 0.20 21.21
CA SER A 288 21.61 0.59 19.81
C SER A 288 20.45 1.57 19.75
N LYS A 289 20.81 2.84 19.50
CA LYS A 289 19.95 4.00 19.60
C LYS A 289 19.46 4.41 18.20
N ARG A 290 18.71 3.52 17.53
CA ARG A 290 17.89 3.82 16.33
C ARG A 290 16.97 2.63 16.03
N GLY A 291 15.68 2.81 16.32
CA GLY A 291 14.63 1.86 15.98
C GLY A 291 14.44 0.72 16.99
N GLY A 292 14.11 1.01 18.25
CA GLY A 292 13.72 0.02 19.25
C GLY A 292 12.85 0.63 20.35
N TRP A 293 11.77 -0.07 20.70
CA TRP A 293 10.95 0.22 21.88
C TRP A 293 11.78 -0.08 23.14
N ASP A 294 12.57 0.88 23.58
CA ASP A 294 12.76 1.30 24.98
C ASP A 294 13.78 2.46 24.98
N GLN A 295 13.49 3.57 25.67
CA GLN A 295 14.34 4.77 25.67
C GLN A 295 14.53 5.31 27.08
N ARG A 296 15.60 4.90 27.76
CA ARG A 296 16.29 5.75 28.74
C ARG A 296 17.82 5.64 28.58
N HIS A 297 18.43 6.80 28.32
CA HIS A 297 19.85 7.17 28.27
C HIS A 297 20.92 6.14 27.81
N ILE A 298 21.53 6.40 26.65
CA ILE A 298 22.76 5.70 26.18
C ILE A 298 23.94 6.69 26.12
N ARG A 299 25.00 6.35 26.88
CA ARG A 299 26.40 6.82 26.79
C ARG A 299 27.22 5.82 25.93
N ARG A 300 28.20 6.31 25.15
CA ARG A 300 29.04 5.53 24.21
C ARG A 300 29.93 4.50 24.92
N VAL A 301 30.10 3.31 24.33
CA VAL A 301 31.27 2.44 24.56
C VAL A 301 31.76 1.91 23.21
N SER A 302 33.09 1.92 23.04
CA SER A 302 33.86 1.56 21.86
C SER A 302 33.88 0.04 21.63
N PHE A 303 33.71 -0.40 20.38
CA PHE A 303 33.91 -1.80 19.98
C PHE A 303 35.38 -2.05 19.66
N HIS A 304 36.07 -2.86 20.48
CA HIS A 304 37.33 -3.48 20.11
C HIS A 304 37.02 -4.76 19.31
N ALA A 305 37.16 -4.68 17.99
CA ALA A 305 37.17 -5.85 17.12
C ALA A 305 38.61 -6.34 16.96
N THR A 306 39.08 -7.21 17.84
CA THR A 306 40.26 -8.06 17.57
C THR A 306 40.25 -9.30 18.46
N LYS A 307 39.79 -10.43 17.92
CA LYS A 307 40.35 -11.75 18.22
C LYS A 307 40.03 -12.69 17.06
N THR A 308 40.99 -12.70 16.15
CA THR A 308 41.33 -13.79 15.25
C THR A 308 41.18 -15.15 15.92
N LEU A 309 40.34 -16.03 15.35
CA LEU A 309 40.44 -17.48 15.55
C LEU A 309 41.05 -18.06 14.27
N SER A 310 42.37 -18.18 14.28
CA SER A 310 43.12 -18.99 13.32
C SER A 310 43.41 -20.36 13.92
N LEU A 311 43.01 -21.39 13.16
CA LEU A 311 43.66 -22.69 12.99
C LEU A 311 43.69 -23.67 14.19
N SER A 312 43.17 -24.87 13.96
CA SER A 312 44.06 -25.98 13.55
C SER A 312 43.28 -27.12 12.91
N SER A 313 43.73 -27.51 11.71
CA SER A 313 43.52 -28.81 11.10
C SER A 313 44.51 -29.77 11.73
N THR A 314 44.07 -30.84 12.40
CA THR A 314 44.84 -32.09 12.49
C THR A 314 44.08 -33.25 13.17
N TYR A 315 44.09 -34.39 12.47
CA TYR A 315 43.94 -35.79 12.90
C TYR A 315 42.57 -36.51 12.94
N PHE A 316 42.52 -37.53 12.07
CA PHE A 316 41.61 -38.66 11.84
C PHE A 316 40.18 -38.40 11.37
#